data_AF-A0A7S8MZY5-F1
#
_entry.id   AF-A0A7S8MZY5-F1
#
_cell.length_a   1.000
_cell.length_b   1.000
_cell.length_c   1.000
_cell.angle_alpha   90.00
_cell.angle_beta   90.00
_cell.angle_gamma   90.00
#
_symmetry.space_group_name_H-M   'P 1'
#
loop_
_entity.id
_entity.type
_entity.pdbx_description
1 polymer ?
#
loop_
_entity_poly.entity_id
_entity_poly.type
_entity_poly.pdbx_seq_one_letter_code
_entity_poly.pdbx_strand_id
1 'polypeptide(L)'
;MTLIDSVSDDAVDLYADILEDVAHLLAKKDVEDARASLAPIAGEQWAVRVPTTRTVTAGTRTADARRVSARSRAEALIRDRFRCSRCGGRGVPRCVLVAISDVFPEEFPYDRHYGRGRIHPAYWLLVLEADHTLAFAKGGADDVTNLTAMHALCNTQKADALLDELSLRNPLPERPGWDGLLTAYPGIVQAGEEVGSRHASPRYHVDWMRRFGLSPVG
;
A
#
# COMPACT_ATOMS: atom_id res chain seq x y z
N MET A 1 21.71 4.60 -4.42
CA MET A 1 20.72 3.77 -5.15
C MET A 1 21.07 2.31 -4.88
N THR A 2 20.22 1.64 -4.11
CA THR A 2 20.44 0.26 -3.66
C THR A 2 19.48 -0.65 -4.41
N LEU A 3 20.01 -1.74 -4.98
CA LEU A 3 19.20 -2.75 -5.67
C LEU A 3 18.85 -3.87 -4.69
N ILE A 4 17.55 -4.21 -4.62
CA ILE A 4 17.06 -5.31 -3.79
C ILE A 4 16.79 -6.54 -4.69
N ASP A 5 17.50 -7.62 -4.39
CA ASP A 5 17.51 -8.88 -5.17
C ASP A 5 16.67 -10.01 -4.56
N SER A 6 16.18 -9.84 -3.33
CA SER A 6 15.20 -10.75 -2.70
C SER A 6 14.46 -10.03 -1.58
N VAL A 7 13.25 -10.49 -1.26
CA VAL A 7 12.48 -9.98 -0.12
C VAL A 7 12.74 -10.89 1.07
N SER A 8 13.39 -10.36 2.11
CA SER A 8 13.56 -11.09 3.36
C SER A 8 12.22 -11.27 4.08
N ASP A 9 12.12 -12.27 4.94
CA ASP A 9 10.87 -12.58 5.67
C ASP A 9 10.43 -11.45 6.63
N ASP A 10 11.37 -10.61 7.06
CA ASP A 10 11.17 -9.46 7.95
C ASP A 10 11.01 -8.11 7.21
N ALA A 11 11.14 -8.08 5.88
CA ALA A 11 11.14 -6.84 5.10
C ALA A 11 9.87 -6.00 5.31
N VAL A 12 8.70 -6.65 5.45
CA VAL A 12 7.44 -5.94 5.72
C VAL A 12 7.53 -5.16 7.04
N ASP A 13 8.06 -5.78 8.08
CA ASP A 13 8.13 -5.14 9.39
C ASP A 13 9.21 -4.06 9.44
N LEU A 14 10.37 -4.29 8.81
CA LEU A 14 11.43 -3.30 8.69
C LEU A 14 10.93 -2.01 8.04
N TYR A 15 10.26 -2.13 6.88
CA TYR A 15 9.73 -0.97 6.18
C TYR A 15 8.60 -0.30 6.95
N ALA A 16 7.74 -1.08 7.60
CA ALA A 16 6.64 -0.54 8.39
C ALA A 16 7.15 0.24 9.61
N ASP A 17 8.17 -0.26 10.32
CA ASP A 17 8.79 0.42 11.47
C ASP A 17 9.45 1.74 11.03
N ILE A 18 10.23 1.72 9.95
CA ILE A 18 10.87 2.94 9.40
C ILE A 18 9.83 3.98 9.00
N LEU A 19 8.77 3.58 8.28
CA LEU A 19 7.76 4.52 7.82
C LEU A 19 6.83 5.00 8.93
N GLU A 20 6.69 4.26 10.03
CA GLU A 20 6.01 4.70 11.23
C GLU A 20 6.75 5.89 11.87
N ASP A 21 8.06 5.78 12.03
CA ASP A 21 8.90 6.88 12.54
C ASP A 21 8.83 8.11 11.62
N VAL A 22 8.97 7.90 10.30
CA VAL A 22 8.84 8.97 9.31
C VAL A 22 7.47 9.64 9.41
N ALA A 23 6.39 8.88 9.48
CA ALA A 23 5.03 9.41 9.57
C ALA A 23 4.82 10.23 10.85
N HIS A 24 5.35 9.76 11.99
CA HIS A 24 5.27 10.49 13.26
C HIS A 24 6.06 11.80 13.25
N LEU A 25 7.23 11.84 12.61
CA LEU A 25 8.05 13.05 12.48
C LEU A 25 7.40 14.06 11.53
N LEU A 26 6.90 13.61 10.38
CA LEU A 26 6.16 14.46 9.44
C LEU A 26 4.88 15.04 10.07
N ALA A 27 4.15 14.26 10.88
CA ALA A 27 2.99 14.77 11.60
C ALA A 27 3.32 15.88 12.61
N LYS A 28 4.57 15.96 13.06
CA LYS A 28 5.11 17.04 13.90
C LYS A 28 5.81 18.14 13.11
N LYS A 29 5.78 18.07 11.78
CA LYS A 29 6.48 18.96 10.84
C LYS A 29 8.01 18.92 10.93
N ASP A 30 8.56 17.82 11.43
CA ASP A 30 10.00 17.62 11.52
C ASP A 30 10.52 16.91 10.27
N VAL A 31 10.67 17.67 9.19
CA VAL A 31 11.03 17.13 7.87
C VAL A 31 12.48 16.65 7.81
N GLU A 32 13.39 17.31 8.52
CA GLU A 32 14.81 16.94 8.53
C GLU A 32 15.03 15.60 9.24
N ASP A 33 14.47 15.44 10.45
CA ASP A 33 14.56 14.16 11.15
C ASP A 33 13.77 13.07 10.42
N ALA A 34 12.63 13.40 9.80
CA ALA A 34 11.91 12.46 8.95
C ALA A 34 12.76 11.97 7.77
N ARG A 35 13.54 12.85 7.13
CA ARG A 35 14.47 12.48 6.06
C ARG A 35 15.59 11.57 6.59
N ALA A 36 16.13 11.88 7.77
CA ALA A 36 17.13 11.05 8.42
C ALA A 36 16.60 9.64 8.75
N SER A 37 15.37 9.54 9.26
CA SER A 37 14.70 8.25 9.50
C SER A 37 14.40 7.48 8.21
N LEU A 38 14.11 8.16 7.10
CA LEU A 38 13.88 7.53 5.79
C LEU A 38 15.17 7.00 5.13
N ALA A 39 16.32 7.60 5.47
CA ALA A 39 17.62 7.34 4.84
C ALA A 39 18.00 5.85 4.66
N PRO A 40 17.70 4.92 5.60
CA PRO A 40 18.05 3.50 5.45
C PRO A 40 17.42 2.82 4.22
N ILE A 41 16.24 3.29 3.78
CA ILE A 41 15.54 2.74 2.61
C ILE A 41 15.51 3.72 1.44
N ALA A 42 16.08 4.92 1.57
CA ALA A 42 15.99 5.97 0.57
C ALA A 42 16.58 5.56 -0.79
N GLY A 43 15.78 5.73 -1.85
CA GLY A 43 16.19 5.48 -3.23
C GLY A 43 16.42 4.01 -3.57
N GLU A 44 15.88 3.09 -2.78
CA GLU A 44 15.90 1.66 -3.09
C GLU A 44 15.09 1.36 -4.35
N GLN A 45 15.54 0.37 -5.11
CA GLN A 45 14.86 -0.11 -6.31
C GLN A 45 14.83 -1.64 -6.34
N TRP A 46 13.71 -2.23 -6.77
CA TRP A 46 13.66 -3.67 -7.01
C TRP A 46 14.32 -4.02 -8.35
N ALA A 47 15.37 -4.84 -8.26
CA ALA A 47 16.01 -5.43 -9.43
C ALA A 47 15.21 -6.63 -9.97
N VAL A 48 14.50 -7.35 -9.10
CA VAL A 48 13.84 -8.62 -9.42
C VAL A 48 12.49 -8.43 -10.11
N ARG A 49 12.16 -9.33 -11.04
CA ARG A 49 10.82 -9.45 -11.61
C ARG A 49 9.92 -10.17 -10.61
N VAL A 50 8.81 -9.55 -10.20
CA VAL A 50 7.79 -10.21 -9.37
C VAL A 50 7.24 -11.44 -10.12
N PRO A 51 7.43 -12.67 -9.61
CA PRO A 51 6.86 -13.87 -10.22
C PRO A 51 5.32 -13.81 -10.15
N THR A 52 4.64 -14.20 -11.23
CA THR A 52 3.18 -14.30 -11.26
C THR A 52 2.78 -15.76 -11.41
N THR A 53 1.84 -16.23 -10.58
CA THR A 53 1.26 -17.57 -10.70
C THR A 53 0.17 -17.55 -11.77
N ARG A 54 0.53 -17.44 -13.05
CA ARG A 54 -0.46 -17.52 -14.14
C ARG A 54 -0.86 -18.98 -14.37
N THR A 55 -2.05 -19.37 -13.90
CA THR A 55 -2.75 -20.51 -14.48
C THR A 55 -3.43 -20.02 -15.75
N VAL A 56 -2.90 -20.37 -16.92
CA VAL A 56 -3.47 -19.94 -18.20
C VAL A 56 -4.75 -20.75 -18.46
N THR A 57 -5.91 -20.18 -18.17
CA THR A 57 -7.17 -20.53 -18.85
C THR A 57 -7.66 -19.32 -19.61
N ALA A 58 -7.58 -19.38 -20.94
CA ALA A 58 -7.99 -18.32 -21.84
C ALA A 58 -9.52 -18.16 -21.82
N GLY A 59 -10.01 -17.29 -20.93
CA GLY A 59 -11.37 -16.78 -20.96
C GLY A 59 -11.39 -15.33 -21.46
N THR A 60 -12.29 -15.03 -22.39
CA THR A 60 -12.49 -13.69 -22.96
C THR A 60 -12.93 -12.72 -21.87
N ARG A 61 -12.02 -11.81 -21.46
CA ARG A 61 -12.30 -10.78 -20.45
C ARG A 61 -13.17 -9.68 -21.05
N THR A 62 -14.43 -9.57 -20.65
CA THR A 62 -15.20 -8.33 -20.86
C THR A 62 -14.72 -7.30 -19.83
N ALA A 63 -14.36 -6.10 -20.31
CA ALA A 63 -13.62 -5.10 -19.54
C ALA A 63 -14.46 -4.29 -18.53
N ASP A 64 -15.74 -4.61 -18.37
CA ASP A 64 -16.74 -3.61 -17.95
C ASP A 64 -17.31 -3.76 -16.52
N ALA A 65 -16.82 -4.72 -15.71
CA ALA A 65 -17.38 -4.99 -14.37
C ALA A 65 -16.44 -4.71 -13.17
N ARG A 66 -15.37 -3.92 -13.36
CA ARG A 66 -14.22 -3.85 -12.40
C ARG A 66 -14.26 -2.72 -11.36
N ARG A 67 -15.41 -2.21 -10.91
CA ARG A 67 -15.40 -0.96 -10.13
C ARG A 67 -15.85 -1.14 -8.68
N VAL A 68 -15.03 -1.86 -7.93
CA VAL A 68 -14.96 -1.67 -6.47
C VAL A 68 -14.77 -0.18 -6.18
N SER A 69 -15.74 0.40 -5.48
CA SER A 69 -15.74 1.83 -5.18
C SER A 69 -14.57 2.19 -4.25
N ALA A 70 -14.04 3.41 -4.34
CA ALA A 70 -12.99 3.85 -3.42
C ALA A 70 -13.43 3.80 -1.95
N ARG A 71 -14.74 3.95 -1.68
CA ARG A 71 -15.34 3.79 -0.36
C ARG A 71 -15.24 2.34 0.12
N SER A 72 -15.69 1.38 -0.70
CA SER A 72 -15.61 -0.05 -0.39
C SER A 72 -14.18 -0.52 -0.17
N ARG A 73 -13.21 0.06 -0.90
CA ARG A 73 -11.78 -0.17 -0.62
C ARG A 73 -11.42 0.29 0.78
N ALA A 74 -11.70 1.54 1.15
CA ALA A 74 -11.40 2.06 2.49
C ALA A 74 -12.07 1.22 3.59
N GLU A 75 -13.34 0.84 3.41
CA GLU A 75 -14.09 0.00 4.34
C GLU A 75 -13.44 -1.38 4.52
N ALA A 76 -12.97 -2.02 3.45
CA ALA A 76 -12.24 -3.29 3.53
C ALA A 76 -10.91 -3.17 4.29
N LEU A 77 -10.13 -2.11 4.03
CA LEU A 77 -8.86 -1.88 4.74
C LEU A 77 -9.07 -1.65 6.25
N ILE A 78 -10.10 -0.87 6.62
CA ILE A 78 -10.47 -0.64 8.03
C ILE A 78 -10.92 -1.94 8.69
N ARG A 79 -11.83 -2.69 8.05
CA ARG A 79 -12.34 -3.97 8.55
C ARG A 79 -11.20 -4.97 8.80
N ASP A 80 -10.24 -5.02 7.88
CA ASP A 80 -9.09 -5.93 7.95
C ASP A 80 -7.93 -5.36 8.79
N ARG A 81 -8.16 -4.22 9.47
CA ARG A 81 -7.23 -3.59 10.42
C ARG A 81 -5.85 -3.33 9.81
N PHE A 82 -5.83 -2.97 8.53
CA PHE A 82 -4.61 -2.69 7.77
C PHE A 82 -3.60 -3.85 7.81
N ARG A 83 -4.10 -5.08 7.75
CA ARG A 83 -3.29 -6.29 7.65
C ARG A 83 -3.53 -7.02 6.34
N CYS A 84 -2.46 -7.57 5.79
CA CYS A 84 -2.54 -8.41 4.62
C CYS A 84 -3.14 -9.76 5.00
N SER A 85 -4.27 -10.14 4.42
CA SER A 85 -4.93 -11.43 4.66
C SER A 85 -4.12 -12.64 4.20
N ARG A 86 -3.09 -12.42 3.37
CA ARG A 86 -2.24 -13.48 2.83
C ARG A 86 -1.05 -13.84 3.72
N CYS A 87 -0.35 -12.84 4.26
CA CYS A 87 0.85 -13.04 5.07
C CYS A 87 0.72 -12.57 6.52
N GLY A 88 -0.39 -11.90 6.89
CA GLY A 88 -0.63 -11.34 8.21
C GLY A 88 0.14 -10.04 8.52
N GLY A 89 1.03 -9.60 7.62
CA GLY A 89 1.88 -8.43 7.84
C GLY A 89 1.12 -7.10 7.83
N ARG A 90 1.72 -6.10 8.48
CA ARG A 90 1.24 -4.71 8.48
C ARG A 90 1.21 -4.15 7.06
N GLY A 91 0.20 -3.36 6.77
CA GLY A 91 0.13 -2.64 5.50
C GLY A 91 -0.35 -1.22 5.69
N VAL A 92 -0.18 -0.42 4.64
CA VAL A 92 -0.45 1.02 4.61
C VAL A 92 -1.37 1.30 3.42
N PRO A 93 -2.42 2.13 3.56
CA PRO A 93 -3.18 2.59 2.41
C PRO A 93 -2.28 3.33 1.43
N ARG A 94 -2.42 3.04 0.12
CA ARG A 94 -1.63 3.69 -0.94
C ARG A 94 -1.57 5.21 -0.81
N CYS A 95 -2.69 5.84 -0.48
CA CYS A 95 -2.81 7.29 -0.40
C CYS A 95 -1.96 7.92 0.71
N VAL A 96 -1.60 7.15 1.75
CA VAL A 96 -0.70 7.59 2.82
C VAL A 96 0.76 7.54 2.33
N LEU A 97 1.17 6.45 1.67
CA LEU A 97 2.51 6.39 1.08
C LEU A 97 2.72 7.45 0.00
N VAL A 98 1.70 7.72 -0.83
CA VAL A 98 1.74 8.83 -1.80
C VAL A 98 1.94 10.19 -1.11
N ALA A 99 1.37 10.42 0.07
CA ALA A 99 1.63 11.66 0.80
C ALA A 99 3.08 11.74 1.31
N ILE A 100 3.69 10.61 1.70
CA ILE A 100 5.13 10.57 2.04
C ILE A 100 5.98 10.85 0.80
N SER A 101 5.63 10.28 -0.36
CA SER A 101 6.30 10.60 -1.63
C SER A 101 6.17 12.06 -2.04
N ASP A 102 5.04 12.71 -1.73
CA ASP A 102 4.87 14.14 -2.00
C ASP A 102 5.88 14.98 -1.20
N VAL A 103 6.29 14.55 -0.01
CA VAL A 103 7.38 15.18 0.77
C VAL A 103 8.76 14.81 0.21
N PHE A 104 8.97 13.53 -0.13
CA PHE A 104 10.27 12.97 -0.52
C PHE A 104 10.23 12.34 -1.94
N PRO A 105 10.04 13.14 -3.01
CA PRO A 105 9.85 12.64 -4.37
C PRO A 105 11.04 11.82 -4.90
N GLU A 106 12.26 12.20 -4.52
CA GLU A 106 13.50 11.60 -5.02
C GLU A 106 13.89 10.37 -4.21
N GLU A 107 13.78 10.44 -2.88
CA GLU A 107 14.12 9.34 -1.96
C GLU A 107 13.04 8.25 -1.91
N PHE A 108 11.77 8.61 -2.08
CA PHE A 108 10.64 7.70 -1.99
C PHE A 108 9.70 7.84 -3.19
N PRO A 109 10.15 7.49 -4.40
CA PRO A 109 9.41 7.78 -5.64
C PRO A 109 8.13 6.95 -5.79
N TYR A 110 7.11 7.59 -6.36
CA TYR A 110 5.82 6.97 -6.71
C TYR A 110 5.56 6.96 -8.22
N ASP A 111 5.18 5.81 -8.75
CA ASP A 111 4.67 5.67 -10.12
C ASP A 111 3.34 4.91 -10.11
N ARG A 112 2.27 5.58 -10.58
CA ARG A 112 0.90 5.01 -10.63
C ARG A 112 0.77 3.74 -11.48
N HIS A 113 1.73 3.46 -12.34
CA HIS A 113 1.77 2.30 -13.22
C HIS A 113 2.73 1.22 -12.72
N TYR A 114 3.32 1.39 -11.54
CA TYR A 114 4.33 0.49 -10.99
C TYR A 114 5.53 0.28 -11.94
N GLY A 115 5.94 1.34 -12.64
CA GLY A 115 7.08 1.31 -13.55
C GLY A 115 8.37 0.88 -12.85
N ARG A 116 9.06 -0.11 -13.42
CA ARG A 116 10.35 -0.60 -12.89
C ARG A 116 11.36 0.54 -12.81
N GLY A 117 12.07 0.64 -11.68
CA GLY A 117 13.05 1.71 -11.43
C GLY A 117 12.44 3.11 -11.23
N ARG A 118 11.10 3.24 -11.25
CA ARG A 118 10.37 4.50 -11.03
C ARG A 118 9.47 4.47 -9.81
N ILE A 119 9.37 3.33 -9.12
CA ILE A 119 8.57 3.17 -7.91
C ILE A 119 9.42 2.56 -6.79
N HIS A 120 9.25 3.07 -5.58
CA HIS A 120 9.92 2.56 -4.39
C HIS A 120 9.40 1.15 -4.01
N PRO A 121 10.27 0.20 -3.58
CA PRO A 121 9.86 -1.16 -3.18
C PRO A 121 8.78 -1.23 -2.09
N ALA A 122 8.74 -0.23 -1.20
CA ALA A 122 7.69 -0.09 -0.19
C ALA A 122 6.26 -0.14 -0.76
N TYR A 123 6.06 0.35 -1.99
CA TYR A 123 4.75 0.31 -2.66
C TYR A 123 4.26 -1.09 -2.98
N TRP A 124 5.17 -2.04 -3.07
CA TRP A 124 4.83 -3.44 -3.27
C TRP A 124 4.69 -4.18 -1.95
N LEU A 125 5.59 -3.88 -1.00
CA LEU A 125 5.68 -4.55 0.29
C LEU A 125 4.58 -4.14 1.27
N LEU A 126 4.14 -2.88 1.25
CA LEU A 126 3.25 -2.35 2.28
C LEU A 126 1.89 -1.90 1.76
N VAL A 127 1.75 -1.49 0.49
CA VAL A 127 0.45 -1.02 -0.01
C VAL A 127 -0.56 -2.14 0.04
N LEU A 128 -1.66 -1.89 0.76
CA LEU A 128 -2.82 -2.76 0.74
C LEU A 128 -3.74 -2.39 -0.43
N GLU A 129 -4.09 -3.39 -1.19
CA GLU A 129 -5.15 -3.36 -2.18
C GLU A 129 -6.34 -4.16 -1.64
N ALA A 130 -7.54 -3.60 -1.81
CA ALA A 130 -8.76 -4.37 -1.60
C ALA A 130 -9.01 -5.19 -2.87
N ASP A 131 -8.78 -6.49 -2.78
CA ASP A 131 -8.98 -7.47 -3.86
C ASP A 131 -10.10 -8.44 -3.49
N HIS A 132 -10.71 -9.08 -4.49
CA HIS A 132 -11.79 -10.02 -4.24
C HIS A 132 -11.29 -11.31 -3.58
N THR A 133 -11.94 -11.73 -2.48
CA THR A 133 -11.68 -13.01 -1.79
C THR A 133 -12.05 -14.19 -2.70
N LEU A 134 -13.27 -14.20 -3.22
CA LEU A 134 -13.66 -15.03 -4.36
C LEU A 134 -13.40 -14.22 -5.63
N ALA A 135 -12.50 -14.70 -6.48
CA ALA A 135 -12.19 -14.02 -7.73
C ALA A 135 -13.46 -13.73 -8.54
N PHE A 136 -13.56 -12.53 -9.11
CA PHE A 136 -14.69 -12.15 -9.97
C PHE A 136 -14.91 -13.17 -11.11
N ALA A 137 -13.84 -13.68 -11.70
CA ALA A 137 -13.88 -14.71 -12.74
C ALA A 137 -14.56 -16.02 -12.30
N LYS A 138 -14.66 -16.25 -10.98
CA LYS A 138 -15.33 -17.39 -10.34
C LYS A 138 -16.69 -16.99 -9.72
N GLY A 139 -17.24 -15.83 -10.08
CA GLY A 139 -18.56 -15.35 -9.62
C GLY A 139 -18.54 -14.47 -8.37
N GLY A 140 -17.38 -13.95 -7.97
CA GLY A 140 -17.25 -13.03 -6.84
C GLY A 140 -18.04 -11.72 -7.02
N ALA A 141 -18.79 -11.32 -5.99
CA ALA A 141 -19.52 -10.06 -5.96
C ALA A 141 -18.59 -8.86 -5.64
N ASP A 142 -19.01 -7.64 -6.02
CA ASP A 142 -18.26 -6.39 -5.82
C ASP A 142 -18.51 -5.71 -4.46
N ASP A 143 -19.23 -6.36 -3.56
CA ASP A 143 -19.52 -5.82 -2.24
C ASP A 143 -18.35 -6.04 -1.25
N VAL A 144 -18.33 -5.23 -0.19
CA VAL A 144 -17.24 -5.22 0.78
C VAL A 144 -17.03 -6.59 1.46
N THR A 145 -18.07 -7.43 1.55
CA THR A 145 -17.97 -8.75 2.20
C THR A 145 -17.12 -9.72 1.39
N ASN A 146 -17.01 -9.52 0.07
CA ASN A 146 -16.15 -10.30 -0.82
C ASN A 146 -14.82 -9.60 -1.12
N LEU A 147 -14.45 -8.53 -0.42
CA LEU A 147 -13.13 -7.91 -0.53
C LEU A 147 -12.24 -8.33 0.63
N THR A 148 -10.93 -8.33 0.43
CA THR A 148 -9.94 -8.43 1.49
C THR A 148 -8.74 -7.54 1.21
N ALA A 149 -8.09 -7.04 2.27
CA ALA A 149 -6.87 -6.27 2.18
C ALA A 149 -5.66 -7.20 1.99
N MET A 150 -4.87 -6.95 0.94
CA MET A 150 -3.68 -7.73 0.63
C MET A 150 -2.58 -6.83 0.08
N HIS A 151 -1.32 -7.11 0.42
CA HIS A 151 -0.19 -6.35 -0.14
C HIS A 151 -0.18 -6.43 -1.67
N ALA A 152 0.21 -5.36 -2.36
CA ALA A 152 0.32 -5.35 -3.82
C ALA A 152 1.22 -6.49 -4.35
N LEU A 153 2.30 -6.82 -3.64
CA LEU A 153 3.14 -7.99 -3.97
C LEU A 153 2.38 -9.31 -3.81
N CYS A 154 1.71 -9.51 -2.68
CA CYS A 154 0.93 -10.73 -2.40
C CYS A 154 -0.22 -10.88 -3.41
N ASN A 155 -0.87 -9.77 -3.79
CA ASN A 155 -1.93 -9.73 -4.79
C ASN A 155 -1.41 -10.15 -6.16
N THR A 156 -0.25 -9.61 -6.56
CA THR A 156 0.38 -9.94 -7.84
C THR A 156 0.84 -11.40 -7.90
N GLN A 157 1.33 -11.95 -6.78
CA GLN A 157 1.69 -13.37 -6.69
C GLN A 157 0.45 -14.28 -6.72
N LYS A 158 -0.67 -13.86 -6.13
CA LYS A 158 -1.97 -14.57 -6.20
C LYS A 158 -2.48 -14.67 -7.64
N ALA A 159 -2.37 -13.59 -8.42
CA ALA A 159 -2.96 -13.50 -9.75
C ALA A 159 -4.45 -13.94 -9.74
N ASP A 160 -4.82 -14.96 -10.52
CA ASP A 160 -6.19 -15.48 -10.62
C ASP A 160 -6.48 -16.66 -9.65
N ALA A 161 -5.51 -17.08 -8.82
CA ALA A 161 -5.70 -18.16 -7.85
C ALA A 161 -6.67 -17.74 -6.73
N LEU A 162 -7.43 -18.68 -6.18
CA LEU A 162 -8.24 -18.43 -4.99
C LEU A 162 -7.36 -18.37 -3.73
N LEU A 163 -7.82 -17.67 -2.70
CA LEU A 163 -7.07 -17.52 -1.45
C LEU A 163 -6.89 -18.86 -0.71
N ASP A 164 -7.84 -19.80 -0.85
CA ASP A 164 -7.81 -21.16 -0.31
C ASP A 164 -6.88 -22.11 -1.09
N GLU A 165 -6.63 -21.83 -2.37
CA GLU A 165 -5.70 -22.56 -3.24
C GLU A 165 -4.23 -22.21 -2.97
N LEU A 166 -3.95 -21.17 -2.17
CA LEU A 166 -2.60 -20.71 -1.86
C LEU A 166 -2.20 -21.17 -0.45
N SER A 167 -1.08 -21.89 -0.29
CA SER A 167 -0.57 -22.34 1.02
C SER A 167 -0.37 -21.15 1.96
N LEU A 168 -1.19 -20.97 3.00
CA LEU A 168 -1.07 -19.84 3.93
C LEU A 168 0.40 -19.70 4.36
N ARG A 169 1.02 -18.53 4.15
CA ARG A 169 2.27 -18.23 4.87
C ARG A 169 1.93 -18.21 6.35
N ASN A 170 2.85 -18.66 7.20
CA ASN A 170 2.70 -18.46 8.64
C ASN A 170 2.37 -16.99 8.89
N PRO A 171 1.19 -16.67 9.44
CA PRO A 171 0.77 -15.29 9.57
C PRO A 171 1.75 -14.58 10.51
N LEU A 172 2.27 -13.44 10.08
CA LEU A 172 3.09 -12.58 10.92
C LEU A 172 2.31 -12.22 12.20
N PRO A 173 3.00 -12.12 13.36
CA PRO A 173 2.35 -11.81 14.63
C PRO A 173 1.63 -10.46 14.53
N GLU A 174 0.51 -10.35 15.23
CA GLU A 174 -0.22 -9.10 15.29
C GLU A 174 0.58 -8.05 16.07
N ARG A 175 0.63 -6.82 15.56
CA ARG A 175 1.07 -5.65 16.31
C ARG A 175 -0.14 -4.81 16.72
N PRO A 176 -0.56 -4.84 17.99
CA PRO A 176 -1.69 -4.04 18.48
C PRO A 176 -1.46 -2.55 18.22
N GLY A 177 -2.52 -1.82 17.87
CA GLY A 177 -2.47 -0.37 17.66
C GLY A 177 -2.08 0.09 16.26
N TRP A 178 -1.70 -0.83 15.35
CA TRP A 178 -1.44 -0.47 13.97
C TRP A 178 -2.71 -0.01 13.24
N ASP A 179 -2.70 1.22 12.74
CA ASP A 179 -3.84 1.86 12.06
C ASP A 179 -3.56 2.16 10.57
N GLY A 180 -2.48 1.59 10.02
CA GLY A 180 -2.05 1.88 8.66
C GLY A 180 -1.53 3.31 8.46
N LEU A 181 -1.02 3.93 9.52
CA LEU A 181 -0.50 5.30 9.56
C LEU A 181 -1.59 6.37 9.33
N LEU A 182 -2.86 6.02 9.54
CA LEU A 182 -3.99 6.94 9.33
C LEU A 182 -3.99 8.10 10.32
N THR A 183 -3.57 7.88 11.56
CA THR A 183 -3.48 8.95 12.58
C THR A 183 -2.50 10.05 12.16
N ALA A 184 -1.38 9.68 11.53
CA ALA A 184 -0.38 10.62 11.04
C ALA A 184 -0.75 11.26 9.68
N TYR A 185 -1.68 10.66 8.94
CA TYR A 185 -1.94 11.00 7.54
C TYR A 185 -2.21 12.48 7.26
N PRO A 186 -3.08 13.20 8.02
CA PRO A 186 -3.32 14.62 7.76
C PRO A 186 -2.06 15.48 7.94
N GLY A 187 -1.21 15.15 8.92
CA GLY A 187 0.05 15.87 9.16
C GLY A 187 1.08 15.62 8.05
N ILE A 188 1.15 14.39 7.53
CA ILE A 188 1.99 14.07 6.36
C ILE A 188 1.56 14.90 5.14
N VAL A 189 0.25 14.98 4.87
CA VAL A 189 -0.28 15.77 3.76
C VAL A 189 0.09 17.24 3.92
N GLN A 190 -0.09 17.80 5.12
CA GLN A 190 0.28 19.19 5.40
C GLN A 190 1.77 19.44 5.17
N ALA A 191 2.66 18.55 5.61
CA ALA A 191 4.09 18.67 5.35
C ALA A 191 4.37 18.68 3.83
N GLY A 192 3.73 17.79 3.05
CA GLY A 192 3.88 17.76 1.60
C GLY A 192 3.39 19.02 0.89
N GLU A 193 2.38 19.69 1.43
CA GLU A 193 1.90 20.99 0.91
C GLU A 193 2.87 22.14 1.19
N GLU A 194 3.64 22.07 2.28
CA GLU A 194 4.58 23.11 2.70
C GLU A 194 5.95 22.99 2.03
N VAL A 195 6.49 21.76 1.91
CA VAL A 195 7.89 21.54 1.49
C VAL A 195 8.04 20.64 0.25
N GLY A 196 6.96 19.99 -0.15
CA GLY A 196 6.99 18.88 -1.10
C GLY A 196 6.77 19.26 -2.56
N SER A 197 6.71 18.23 -3.41
CA SER A 197 6.27 18.30 -4.81
C SER A 197 5.11 17.35 -5.01
N ARG A 198 3.90 17.90 -5.10
CA ARG A 198 2.66 17.11 -5.17
C ARG A 198 2.60 16.30 -6.47
N HIS A 199 2.54 14.97 -6.38
CA HIS A 199 2.31 14.07 -7.51
C HIS A 199 0.81 13.85 -7.77
N ALA A 200 -0.01 14.04 -6.74
CA ALA A 200 -1.44 13.79 -6.79
C ALA A 200 -2.26 15.06 -7.12
N SER A 201 -3.50 14.89 -7.56
CA SER A 201 -4.40 16.03 -7.78
C SER A 201 -4.74 16.74 -6.46
N PRO A 202 -5.12 18.04 -6.49
CA PRO A 202 -5.40 18.82 -5.27
C PRO A 202 -6.40 18.15 -4.31
N ARG A 203 -7.37 17.42 -4.86
CA ARG A 203 -8.44 16.76 -4.08
C ARG A 203 -8.12 15.32 -3.67
N TYR A 204 -7.01 14.75 -4.15
CA TYR A 204 -6.72 13.34 -3.96
C TYR A 204 -6.68 12.95 -2.47
N HIS A 205 -5.89 13.67 -1.67
CA HIS A 205 -5.76 13.41 -0.24
C HIS A 205 -7.04 13.75 0.53
N VAL A 206 -7.69 14.88 0.20
CA VAL A 206 -8.98 15.29 0.79
C VAL A 206 -10.04 14.21 0.63
N ASP A 207 -10.19 13.67 -0.57
CA ASP A 207 -11.19 12.65 -0.86
C ASP A 207 -10.89 11.33 -0.12
N TRP A 208 -9.62 10.96 0.06
CA TRP A 208 -9.23 9.77 0.82
C TRP A 208 -9.39 9.95 2.33
N MET A 209 -8.98 11.08 2.89
CA MET A 209 -9.20 11.40 4.31
C MET A 209 -10.68 11.25 4.68
N ARG A 210 -11.59 11.80 3.87
CA ARG A 210 -13.04 11.66 4.07
C ARG A 210 -13.51 10.20 4.06
N ARG A 211 -12.93 9.34 3.19
CA ARG A 211 -13.28 7.91 3.11
C ARG A 211 -12.79 7.12 4.31
N PHE A 212 -11.71 7.57 4.95
CA PHE A 212 -11.21 7.02 6.20
C PHE A 212 -11.83 7.67 7.45
N GLY A 213 -12.79 8.60 7.28
CA GLY A 213 -13.42 9.30 8.40
C GLY A 213 -12.53 10.35 9.08
N LEU A 214 -11.44 10.76 8.43
CA LEU A 214 -10.52 11.78 8.92
C LEU A 214 -10.96 13.18 8.46
N SER A 215 -10.68 14.18 9.30
CA SER A 215 -10.82 15.59 8.93
C SER A 215 -9.73 15.97 7.93
N PRO A 216 -10.09 16.47 6.73
CA PRO A 216 -9.10 16.95 5.78
C PRO A 216 -8.32 18.15 6.34
N VAL A 217 -7.02 18.19 6.04
CA VAL A 217 -6.22 19.42 6.11
C VAL A 217 -6.36 20.18 4.79
N GLY A 218 -6.47 21.51 4.85
CA GLY A 218 -6.72 22.40 3.69
C GLY A 218 -8.08 23.10 3.75
#